data_AF-A0A7C5GHG2-F1
#
_entry.id   AF-A0A7C5GHG2-F1
#
_cell.length_a   1.000
_cell.length_b   1.000
_cell.length_c   1.000
_cell.angle_alpha   90.00
_cell.angle_beta   90.00
_cell.angle_gamma   90.00
#
_symmetry.space_group_name_H-M   'P 1'
#
loop_
_entity.id
_entity.type
_entity.pdbx_description
1 polymer ?
#
loop_
_entity_poly.entity_id
_entity_poly.type
_entity_poly.pdbx_seq_one_letter_code
_entity_poly.pdbx_strand_id
1 'polypeptide(L)' 'METVVFQLSNINAAVIRTKIKPLLNKSAKVVSFKKNNLLAITAYPHTLKSIKKLIDKIEKGENKQSRIITL' A
#
# COMPACT_ATOMS: atom_id res chain seq x y z
N MET A 1 4.93 18.92 -2.21
CA MET A 1 4.50 17.65 -1.59
C MET A 1 3.10 17.37 -2.08
N GLU A 2 2.79 16.12 -2.36
CA GLU A 2 1.49 15.71 -2.91
C GLU A 2 0.91 14.59 -2.06
N THR A 3 -0.42 14.50 -2.04
CA THR A 3 -1.15 13.42 -1.39
C THR A 3 -1.73 12.51 -2.46
N VAL A 4 -1.36 11.23 -2.41
CA VAL A 4 -1.91 10.20 -3.30
C VAL A 4 -2.61 9.14 -2.46
N VAL A 5 -3.78 8.73 -2.92
CA VAL A 5 -4.56 7.65 -2.31
C VAL A 5 -4.35 6.38 -3.14
N PHE A 6 -3.93 5.32 -2.46
CA PHE A 6 -3.77 3.98 -3.02
C PHE A 6 -4.90 3.10 -2.50
N GLN A 7 -5.61 2.43 -3.40
CA GLN A 7 -6.59 1.41 -3.04
C GLN A 7 -5.90 0.05 -3.09
N LEU A 8 -5.99 -0.71 -2.00
CA LEU A 8 -5.39 -2.04 -1.91
C LEU A 8 -6.49 -3.10 -1.99
N SER A 9 -6.31 -4.10 -2.86
CA SER A 9 -7.27 -5.17 -3.11
C SER A 9 -6.90 -6.46 -2.38
N ASN A 10 -5.62 -6.82 -2.38
CA ASN A 10 -5.15 -8.11 -1.86
C ASN A 10 -4.56 -8.02 -0.45
N ILE A 11 -4.13 -6.84 -0.01
CA ILE A 11 -3.30 -6.66 1.19
C ILE A 11 -3.88 -5.60 2.11
N ASN A 12 -3.78 -5.81 3.43
CA ASN A 12 -4.28 -4.85 4.42
C ASN A 12 -3.44 -3.55 4.49
N ALA A 13 -4.08 -2.41 4.30
CA ALA A 13 -3.49 -1.07 4.36
C ALA A 13 -2.77 -0.75 5.67
N ALA A 14 -3.24 -1.28 6.81
CA ALA A 14 -2.60 -1.07 8.11
C ALA A 14 -1.24 -1.76 8.18
N VAL A 15 -1.11 -2.95 7.58
CA VAL A 15 0.13 -3.73 7.52
C VAL A 15 1.12 -3.08 6.56
N ILE A 16 0.64 -2.57 5.42
CA ILE A 16 1.50 -1.81 4.51
C ILE A 16 2.01 -0.56 5.23
N ARG A 17 1.13 0.24 5.86
CA ARG A 17 1.51 1.45 6.61
C ARG A 17 2.68 1.22 7.56
N THR A 18 2.69 0.14 8.35
CA THR A 18 3.79 -0.13 9.28
C THR A 18 5.10 -0.46 8.57
N LYS A 19 5.05 -1.12 7.42
CA LYS A 19 6.23 -1.46 6.60
C LYS A 19 6.83 -0.27 5.85
N ILE A 20 6.01 0.63 5.29
CA ILE A 20 6.48 1.81 4.54
C ILE A 20 6.79 3.02 5.43
N LYS A 21 6.24 3.13 6.64
CA LYS A 21 6.56 4.23 7.56
C LYS A 21 8.06 4.45 7.79
N PRO A 22 8.91 3.43 8.01
CA PRO A 22 10.35 3.63 8.15
C PRO A 22 11.06 4.03 6.85
N LEU A 23 10.48 3.75 5.68
CA LEU A 23 11.03 4.11 4.37
C LEU A 23 10.70 5.55 3.96
N LEU A 24 9.95 6.26 4.79
CA LEU A 24 9.45 7.61 4.52
C LEU A 24 10.22 8.63 5.37
N ASN A 25 10.48 9.80 4.78
CA ASN A 25 11.05 10.93 5.49
C ASN A 25 10.14 11.39 6.62
N LYS A 26 10.73 11.98 7.69
CA LYS A 26 9.98 12.50 8.86
C LYS A 26 8.84 13.47 8.51
N SER A 27 8.95 14.19 7.40
CA SER A 27 7.93 15.12 6.92
C SER A 27 6.76 14.45 6.19
N ALA A 28 6.91 13.20 5.76
CA ALA A 28 5.87 12.48 5.05
C ALA A 28 4.82 11.93 6.01
N LYS A 29 3.55 11.92 5.58
CA LYS A 29 2.43 11.41 6.35
C LYS A 29 1.83 10.17 5.67
N VAL A 30 1.47 9.16 6.46
CA VAL A 30 0.76 7.96 6.00
C VAL A 30 -0.43 7.67 6.89
N VAL A 31 -1.59 7.58 6.25
CA VAL A 31 -2.87 7.25 6.89
C VAL A 31 -3.45 6.03 6.20
N SER A 32 -3.81 5.02 6.99
CA SER A 32 -4.47 3.80 6.50
C SER A 32 -5.94 3.82 6.92
N PHE A 33 -6.85 3.63 5.97
CA PHE A 33 -8.28 3.53 6.21
C PHE A 33 -8.70 2.06 6.19
N LYS A 34 -8.95 1.49 7.37
CA LYS A 34 -9.28 0.07 7.53
C LYS A 34 -10.58 -0.34 6.84
N LYS A 35 -11.59 0.54 6.83
CA LYS A 35 -12.95 0.24 6.31
C LYS A 35 -12.97 -0.07 4.81
N ASN A 36 -12.20 0.69 4.03
CA ASN A 36 -12.18 0.59 2.56
C ASN A 36 -10.81 0.11 2.04
N ASN A 37 -9.92 -0.33 2.94
CA ASN A 37 -8.56 -0.75 2.64
C ASN A 37 -7.75 0.27 1.80
N LEU A 38 -7.94 1.56 2.10
CA LEU A 38 -7.26 2.66 1.42
C LEU A 38 -6.02 3.09 2.18
N LEU A 39 -5.04 3.62 1.46
CA LEU A 39 -3.79 4.13 2.00
C LEU A 39 -3.51 5.50 1.40
N ALA A 40 -3.60 6.55 2.20
CA ALA A 40 -3.23 7.90 1.80
C ALA A 40 -1.80 8.22 2.23
N ILE A 41 -0.97 8.60 1.27
CA ILE A 41 0.44 8.94 1.48
C ILE A 41 0.66 10.37 1.01
N THR A 42 1.20 11.21 1.89
CA THR A 42 1.62 12.57 1.57
C THR A 42 3.14 12.64 1.60
N ALA A 43 3.78 12.83 0.45
CA ALA A 43 5.24 12.84 0.33
C ALA A 43 5.69 13.65 -0.90
N TYR A 44 6.98 13.60 -1.22
CA TYR A 44 7.50 14.17 -2.45
C TYR A 44 7.14 13.28 -3.66
N PRO A 45 6.94 13.85 -4.86
CA PRO A 45 6.54 13.09 -6.05
C PRO A 45 7.49 11.94 -6.41
N HIS A 46 8.81 12.12 -6.22
CA HIS A 46 9.80 11.07 -6.45
C HIS A 46 9.61 9.89 -5.49
N THR A 47 9.33 10.14 -4.21
CA THR A 47 9.06 9.11 -3.20
C THR A 47 7.76 8.37 -3.50
N LEU A 48 6.72 9.10 -3.92
CA LEU A 48 5.42 8.53 -4.28
C LEU A 48 5.53 7.57 -5.47
N LYS A 49 6.34 7.89 -6.49
CA LYS A 49 6.62 6.99 -7.62
C LYS A 49 7.29 5.69 -7.16
N SER A 50 8.27 5.77 -6.27
CA SER A 50 8.96 4.58 -5.73
C SER A 50 8.03 3.73 -4.87
N ILE A 51 7.22 4.35 -4.01
CA ILE A 51 6.25 3.64 -3.17
C ILE A 51 5.16 2.99 -4.02
N LYS A 52 4.67 3.67 -5.07
CA LYS A 52 3.71 3.09 -6.02
C LYS A 52 4.25 1.79 -6.62
N LYS A 53 5.47 1.81 -7.16
CA LYS A 53 6.11 0.60 -7.72
C LYS A 53 6.25 -0.52 -6.67
N LEU A 54 6.57 -0.15 -5.43
CA LEU A 54 6.72 -1.10 -4.34
C LEU A 54 5.36 -1.73 -3.98
N ILE A 55 4.31 -0.92 -3.83
CA ILE A 55 2.94 -1.40 -3.57
C ILE A 55 2.46 -2.31 -4.69
N ASP A 56 2.58 -1.89 -5.96
CA ASP A 56 2.17 -2.67 -7.13
C ASP A 56 2.87 -4.04 -7.17
N LYS A 57 4.15 -4.09 -6.78
CA LYS A 57 4.92 -5.35 -6.71
C LYS A 57 4.42 -6.27 -5.60
N ILE A 58 4.06 -5.74 -4.43
CA ILE A 58 3.54 -6.55 -3.32
C ILE A 58 2.12 -7.04 -3.67
N GLU A 59 1.25 -6.20 -4.24
CA GLU A 59 -0.11 -6.60 -4.63
C GLU A 59 -0.12 -7.73 -5.66
N LYS A 60 0.78 -7.68 -6.66
CA LYS A 60 0.94 -8.77 -7.63
C LYS A 60 1.48 -10.06 -7.00
N GLY A 61 2.33 -9.95 -5.98
CA GLY A 61 2.91 -11.10 -5.28
C GLY A 61 1.91 -11.84 -4.39
N GLU A 62 0.95 -11.13 -3.78
CA GLU A 62 -0.09 -11.72 -2.91
C GLU A 62 -1.38 -12.08 -3.67
N ASN A 63 -1.31 -12.44 -4.94
CA ASN A 63 -2.49 -12.91 -5.66
C ASN A 63 -2.92 -14.29 -5.13
N LYS A 64 -3.74 -14.30 -4.08
CA LYS A 64 -4.27 -15.52 -3.45
C LYS A 64 -5.23 -16.19 -4.42
N GLN A 65 -4.76 -17.22 -5.11
CA GLN A 65 -5.59 -18.03 -5.99
C GLN A 65 -6.34 -19.08 -5.16
N SER A 66 -7.66 -18.98 -5.11
CA SER A 66 -8.52 -20.03 -4.58
C SER A 66 -8.70 -21.12 -5.64
N ARG A 67 -8.37 -22.37 -5.30
CA ARG A 67 -8.62 -23.53 -6.16
C ARG A 67 -9.70 -24.39 -5.52
N ILE A 68 -10.77 -24.66 -6.25
CA ILE A 68 -11.84 -25.56 -5.81
C ILE A 68 -11.30 -26.99 -5.96
N ILE A 69 -11.28 -27.74 -4.86
CA ILE A 69 -10.97 -29.16 -4.85
C ILE A 69 -12.29 -29.88 -4.70
N THR A 70 -12.69 -30.65 -5.71
CA THR A 70 -13.83 -31.55 -5.62
C THR A 70 -13.40 -32.78 -4.84
N LEU A 71 -14.06 -33.06 -3.71
CA LEU A 71 -13.83 -34.24 -2.87
C LEU A 71 -14.73 -35.39 -3.32
#